data_AF-A0A1J5BDF9-F1
#
_entry.id   AF-A0A1J5BDF9-F1
#
_cell.length_a   1.000
_cell.length_b   1.000
_cell.length_c   1.000
_cell.angle_alpha   90.00
_cell.angle_beta   90.00
_cell.angle_gamma   90.00
#
_symmetry.space_group_name_H-M   'P 1'
#
loop_
_entity.id
_entity.type
_entity.pdbx_description
1 polymer ?
#
loop_
_entity_poly.entity_id
_entity_poly.type
_entity_poly.pdbx_seq_one_letter_code
_entity_poly.pdbx_strand_id
1 'polypeptide(L)'
;MISLDTNVLARAIAAETDADATTTAQRKRAQTLLSSGRRLFVPITVIEELEWVLRGAYGMLPDEIAALFEDLVAVENLTVDRVAAVIQAIAWYRQGLDFSDALHLAQSGLCTGLATFDKRLSKAARRLGLKPPVSAPS
;
A
#
# COMPACT_ATOMS: atom_id res chain seq x y z
N MET A 1 14.49 16.12 -1.63
CA MET A 1 13.40 15.15 -1.40
C MET A 1 14.01 13.98 -0.63
N ILE A 2 13.29 13.38 0.32
CA ILE A 2 13.77 12.22 1.10
C ILE A 2 12.86 11.03 0.82
N SER A 3 13.44 9.89 0.46
CA SER A 3 12.68 8.64 0.37
C SER A 3 12.42 8.09 1.76
N LEU A 4 11.19 7.67 2.01
CA LEU A 4 10.79 6.98 3.22
C LEU A 4 10.89 5.46 3.01
N ASP A 5 11.18 4.78 4.11
CA ASP A 5 11.22 3.32 4.20
C ASP A 5 9.98 2.84 4.99
N THR A 6 9.61 1.58 4.82
CA THR A 6 8.44 0.95 5.44
C THR A 6 8.49 1.06 6.96
N ASN A 7 9.67 0.84 7.57
CA ASN A 7 9.83 0.94 9.02
C ASN A 7 9.55 2.37 9.56
N VAL A 8 9.87 3.43 8.82
CA VAL A 8 9.62 4.81 9.24
C VAL A 8 8.12 5.09 9.23
N LEU A 9 7.43 4.68 8.16
CA LEU A 9 5.98 4.84 8.04
C LEU A 9 5.25 4.00 9.09
N ALA A 10 5.61 2.72 9.23
CA ALA A 10 5.02 1.82 10.22
C ALA A 10 5.16 2.39 11.65
N ARG A 11 6.34 2.92 12.01
CA ARG A 11 6.55 3.56 13.33
C ARG A 11 5.73 4.84 13.52
N ALA A 12 5.46 5.60 12.45
CA ALA A 12 4.62 6.78 12.55
C ALA A 12 3.14 6.43 12.76
N ILE A 13 2.67 5.39 12.07
CA ILE A 13 1.27 4.95 12.01
C ILE A 13 0.90 4.13 13.24
N ALA A 14 1.60 3.01 13.47
CA ALA A 14 1.19 2.03 14.46
C ALA A 14 1.39 2.55 15.89
N ALA A 15 0.38 2.30 16.73
CA ALA A 15 0.47 2.51 18.16
C ALA A 15 0.69 1.18 18.87
N GLU A 16 1.84 1.04 19.51
CA GLU A 16 2.17 -0.12 20.34
C GLU A 16 1.90 0.23 21.80
N THR A 17 0.99 -0.50 22.45
CA THR A 17 0.56 -0.27 23.86
C THR A 17 1.73 -0.39 24.84
N ASP A 18 2.65 -1.32 24.59
CA ASP A 18 3.80 -1.62 25.47
C ASP A 18 5.14 -1.34 24.76
N ALA A 19 5.21 -0.26 24.00
CA ALA A 19 6.40 0.13 23.26
C ALA A 19 7.57 0.45 24.20
N ASP A 20 8.77 -0.06 23.90
CA ASP A 20 9.97 0.32 24.61
C ASP A 20 10.38 1.80 24.34
N ALA A 21 11.34 2.30 25.11
CA ALA A 21 11.79 3.68 24.99
C ALA A 21 12.35 3.99 23.58
N THR A 22 12.99 3.01 22.95
CA THR A 22 13.56 3.13 21.61
C THR A 22 12.46 3.31 20.57
N THR A 23 11.43 2.48 20.62
CA THR A 23 10.28 2.49 19.71
C THR A 23 9.48 3.78 19.87
N THR A 24 9.26 4.22 21.11
CA THR A 24 8.62 5.51 21.41
C THR A 24 9.40 6.68 20.82
N ALA A 25 10.73 6.68 20.95
CA ALA A 25 11.59 7.71 20.37
C ALA A 25 11.60 7.68 18.84
N GLN A 26 11.62 6.49 18.22
CA GLN A 26 11.52 6.32 16.76
C GLN A 26 10.19 6.86 16.24
N ARG A 27 9.07 6.54 16.89
CA ARG A 27 7.74 7.05 16.54
C ARG A 27 7.70 8.58 16.53
N LYS A 28 8.19 9.22 17.60
CA LYS A 28 8.25 10.69 17.68
C LYS A 28 9.08 11.29 16.54
N ARG A 29 10.23 10.69 16.22
CA ARG A 29 11.10 11.13 15.13
C ARG A 29 10.44 10.97 13.76
N ALA A 30 9.76 9.86 13.53
CA ALA A 30 9.04 9.59 12.29
C ALA A 30 7.88 10.58 12.10
N GLN A 31 7.06 10.80 13.12
CA GLN A 31 5.97 11.78 13.10
C GLN A 31 6.49 13.22 12.88
N THR A 32 7.60 13.59 13.53
CA THR A 32 8.26 14.89 13.32
C THR A 32 8.75 15.04 11.87
N LEU A 33 9.28 13.97 11.26
CA LEU A 33 9.70 14.00 9.87
C LEU A 33 8.50 14.20 8.92
N LEU A 34 7.41 13.47 9.14
CA LEU A 34 6.19 13.57 8.31
C LEU A 34 5.56 14.97 8.40
N SER A 35 5.57 15.61 9.57
CA SER A 35 5.04 16.96 9.78
C SER A 35 6.03 18.10 9.51
N SER A 36 7.26 17.79 9.10
CA SER A 36 8.33 18.80 8.94
C SER A 36 8.13 19.77 7.77
N GLY A 37 7.13 19.57 6.91
CA GLY A 37 6.91 20.31 5.66
C GLY A 37 7.97 20.02 4.57
N ARG A 38 8.92 19.13 4.83
CA ARG A 38 9.92 18.71 3.83
C ARG A 38 9.25 17.88 2.74
N ARG A 39 9.78 17.94 1.53
CA ARG A 39 9.35 17.05 0.43
C ARG A 39 9.83 15.62 0.67
N LEU A 40 8.88 14.71 0.80
CA LEU A 40 9.09 13.29 1.05
C LEU A 40 8.63 12.48 -0.16
N PHE A 41 9.17 11.26 -0.31
CA PHE A 41 8.84 10.34 -1.39
C PHE A 41 8.62 8.94 -0.82
N VAL A 42 7.63 8.22 -1.35
CA VAL A 42 7.35 6.83 -0.97
C VAL A 42 7.43 5.96 -2.22
N PRO A 43 8.44 5.08 -2.35
CA PRO A 43 8.50 4.09 -3.41
C PRO A 43 7.25 3.19 -3.40
N ILE A 44 6.82 2.71 -4.56
CA ILE A 44 5.65 1.83 -4.66
C ILE A 44 5.87 0.52 -3.87
N THR A 45 7.10 0.03 -3.83
CA THR A 45 7.47 -1.16 -3.04
C THR A 45 7.29 -0.95 -1.54
N VAL A 46 7.47 0.29 -1.06
CA VAL A 46 7.22 0.64 0.34
C VAL A 46 5.74 0.68 0.65
N ILE A 47 4.89 1.08 -0.32
CA ILE A 47 3.42 0.99 -0.16
C ILE A 47 2.98 -0.48 -0.04
N GLU A 48 3.52 -1.36 -0.90
CA GLU A 48 3.22 -2.79 -0.87
C GLU A 48 3.66 -3.44 0.45
N GLU A 49 4.93 -3.23 0.85
CA GLU A 49 5.45 -3.79 2.10
C GLU A 49 4.72 -3.22 3.32
N LEU A 50 4.35 -1.93 3.29
CA LEU A 50 3.60 -1.31 4.38
C LEU A 50 2.23 -1.95 4.56
N GLU A 51 1.50 -2.29 3.48
CA GLU A 51 0.24 -3.02 3.60
C GLU A 51 0.45 -4.34 4.34
N TRP A 52 1.45 -5.10 3.89
CA TRP A 52 1.76 -6.41 4.45
C TRP A 52 2.13 -6.32 5.94
N VAL A 53 2.94 -5.32 6.32
CA VAL A 53 3.31 -5.05 7.72
C VAL A 53 2.10 -4.64 8.55
N LEU A 54 1.28 -3.70 8.08
CA LEU A 54 0.12 -3.20 8.84
C LEU A 54 -0.92 -4.29 9.06
N ARG A 55 -1.19 -5.11 8.03
CA ARG A 55 -2.14 -6.22 8.13
C ARG A 55 -1.59 -7.36 8.97
N GLY A 56 -0.34 -7.78 8.72
CA GLY A 56 0.25 -8.95 9.33
C GLY A 56 0.75 -8.73 10.76
N ALA A 57 1.55 -7.68 10.97
CA ALA A 57 2.19 -7.42 12.26
C ALA A 57 1.31 -6.58 13.19
N TYR A 58 0.54 -5.63 12.65
CA TYR A 58 -0.30 -4.74 13.45
C TYR A 58 -1.80 -5.11 13.44
N GLY A 59 -2.19 -6.14 12.68
CA GLY A 59 -3.56 -6.66 12.67
C GLY A 59 -4.60 -5.68 12.14
N MET A 60 -4.19 -4.64 11.40
CA MET A 60 -5.11 -3.67 10.83
C MET A 60 -6.02 -4.33 9.79
N LEU A 61 -7.29 -3.90 9.78
CA LEU A 61 -8.27 -4.40 8.83
C LEU A 61 -8.05 -3.79 7.43
N PRO A 62 -8.39 -4.51 6.35
CA PRO A 62 -8.26 -3.99 4.98
C PRO A 62 -8.88 -2.60 4.76
N ASP A 63 -10.06 -2.35 5.32
CA ASP A 63 -10.74 -1.05 5.18
C ASP A 63 -10.01 0.09 5.90
N GLU A 64 -9.35 -0.19 7.02
CA GLU A 64 -8.54 0.78 7.77
C GLU A 64 -7.26 1.10 7.01
N ILE A 65 -6.61 0.08 6.43
CA ILE A 65 -5.41 0.27 5.60
C ILE A 65 -5.77 1.04 4.31
N ALA A 66 -6.89 0.72 3.67
CA ALA A 66 -7.35 1.44 2.49
C ALA A 66 -7.58 2.93 2.79
N ALA A 67 -8.26 3.25 3.91
CA ALA A 67 -8.48 4.64 4.32
C ALA A 67 -7.16 5.35 4.62
N LEU A 68 -6.25 4.68 5.34
CA LEU A 68 -4.92 5.21 5.61
C LEU A 68 -4.13 5.51 4.33
N PHE A 69 -4.20 4.65 3.32
CA PHE A 69 -3.51 4.87 2.06
C PHE A 69 -4.15 5.99 1.23
N GLU A 70 -5.48 6.16 1.29
CA GLU A 70 -6.18 7.31 0.71
C GLU A 70 -5.69 8.62 1.33
N ASP A 71 -5.58 8.66 2.66
CA ASP A 71 -5.01 9.81 3.37
C ASP A 71 -3.55 10.04 2.99
N LEU A 72 -2.75 8.98 2.90
CA LEU A 72 -1.33 9.05 2.57
C LEU A 72 -1.09 9.66 1.18
N VAL A 73 -1.83 9.23 0.16
CA VAL A 73 -1.68 9.79 -1.20
C VAL A 73 -2.18 11.22 -1.34
N ALA A 74 -2.96 11.71 -0.37
CA ALA A 74 -3.49 13.08 -0.33
C ALA A 74 -2.56 14.09 0.37
N VAL A 75 -1.47 13.63 1.00
CA VAL A 75 -0.52 14.52 1.72
C VAL A 75 0.29 15.38 0.73
N GLU A 76 0.12 16.70 0.80
CA GLU A 76 0.72 17.66 -0.15
C GLU A 76 2.24 17.55 -0.30
N ASN A 77 2.96 17.37 0.81
CA ASN A 77 4.43 17.30 0.81
C ASN A 77 4.96 15.86 0.61
N LEU A 78 4.10 14.89 0.32
CA LEU A 78 4.45 13.49 0.10
C LEU A 78 4.17 13.07 -1.34
N THR A 79 5.20 12.66 -2.06
CA THR A 79 5.06 12.11 -3.40
C THR A 79 5.07 10.58 -3.34
N VAL A 80 3.96 9.94 -3.70
CA VAL A 80 3.89 8.48 -3.81
C VAL A 80 4.22 8.05 -5.23
N ASP A 81 5.16 7.12 -5.38
CA ASP A 81 5.53 6.57 -6.69
C ASP A 81 4.33 5.90 -7.35
N ARG A 82 4.17 6.11 -8.66
CA ARG A 82 3.08 5.56 -9.47
C ARG A 82 1.69 5.72 -8.83
N VAL A 83 1.43 6.89 -8.23
CA VAL A 83 0.22 7.18 -7.44
C VAL A 83 -1.10 6.76 -8.12
N ALA A 84 -1.23 6.90 -9.44
CA ALA A 84 -2.42 6.47 -10.17
C ALA A 84 -2.69 4.96 -10.03
N ALA A 85 -1.65 4.13 -10.07
CA ALA A 85 -1.77 2.70 -9.87
C ALA A 85 -2.05 2.34 -8.40
N VAL A 86 -1.47 3.09 -7.45
CA VAL A 86 -1.77 2.92 -6.01
C VAL A 86 -3.24 3.25 -5.73
N ILE A 87 -3.76 4.36 -6.25
CA ILE A 87 -5.19 4.73 -6.13
C ILE A 87 -6.08 3.64 -6.74
N GLN A 88 -5.72 3.12 -7.91
CA GLN A 88 -6.48 2.04 -8.54
C GLN A 88 -6.44 0.75 -7.70
N ALA A 89 -5.29 0.42 -7.12
CA ALA A 89 -5.11 -0.73 -6.25
C ALA A 89 -5.95 -0.62 -4.98
N ILE A 90 -5.97 0.56 -4.33
CA ILE A 90 -6.84 0.86 -3.18
C ILE A 90 -8.31 0.60 -3.54
N ALA A 91 -8.76 1.10 -4.69
CA ALA A 91 -10.15 0.92 -5.13
C ALA A 91 -10.54 -0.55 -5.34
N TRP A 92 -9.61 -1.38 -5.82
CA TRP A 92 -9.85 -2.83 -5.97
C TRP A 92 -9.70 -3.60 -4.65
N TYR A 93 -8.80 -3.15 -3.78
CA TYR A 93 -8.62 -3.67 -2.42
C TYR A 93 -9.91 -3.51 -1.60
N ARG A 94 -10.56 -2.34 -1.67
CA ARG A 94 -11.90 -2.11 -1.10
C ARG A 94 -13.00 -3.03 -1.65
N GLN A 95 -12.81 -3.61 -2.83
CA GLN A 95 -13.73 -4.58 -3.44
C GLN A 95 -13.40 -6.03 -3.09
N GLY A 96 -12.42 -6.24 -2.20
CA GLY A 96 -12.02 -7.54 -1.67
C GLY A 96 -10.98 -8.29 -2.51
N LEU A 97 -10.19 -7.60 -3.35
CA LEU A 97 -8.92 -8.15 -3.82
C LEU A 97 -7.89 -8.12 -2.68
N ASP A 98 -6.87 -8.98 -2.76
CA ASP A 98 -5.64 -8.77 -1.99
C ASP A 98 -4.91 -7.53 -2.52
N PHE A 99 -4.21 -6.79 -1.66
CA PHE A 99 -3.60 -5.52 -2.06
C PHE A 99 -2.44 -5.71 -3.06
N SER A 100 -1.57 -6.70 -2.85
CA SER A 100 -0.48 -7.00 -3.79
C SER A 100 -1.03 -7.42 -5.14
N ASP A 101 -2.06 -8.26 -5.16
CA ASP A 101 -2.76 -8.64 -6.39
C ASP A 101 -3.36 -7.44 -7.13
N ALA A 102 -4.01 -6.53 -6.39
CA ALA A 102 -4.55 -5.30 -6.94
C ALA A 102 -3.45 -4.39 -7.52
N LEU A 103 -2.31 -4.29 -6.84
CA LEU A 103 -1.18 -3.46 -7.25
C LEU A 103 -0.46 -4.03 -8.48
N HIS A 104 -0.22 -5.34 -8.52
CA HIS A 104 0.29 -6.04 -9.70
C HIS A 104 -0.59 -5.80 -10.93
N LEU A 105 -1.91 -5.94 -10.75
CA LEU A 105 -2.87 -5.74 -11.82
C LEU A 105 -2.87 -4.27 -12.29
N ALA A 106 -2.80 -3.31 -11.36
CA ALA A 106 -2.82 -1.88 -11.69
C ALA A 106 -1.54 -1.47 -12.43
N GLN A 107 -0.38 -2.03 -12.05
CA GLN A 107 0.88 -1.84 -12.75
C GLN A 107 0.91 -2.47 -14.15
N SER A 108 0.02 -3.42 -14.41
CA SER A 108 -0.07 -4.13 -15.69
C SER A 108 -1.03 -3.48 -16.69
N GLY A 109 -1.47 -2.23 -16.46
CA GLY A 109 -2.46 -1.55 -17.30
C GLY A 109 -2.10 -1.39 -18.78
N LEU A 110 -0.82 -1.47 -19.14
CA LEU A 110 -0.35 -1.44 -20.53
C LEU A 110 -0.18 -2.84 -21.16
N CYS A 111 -0.36 -3.90 -20.39
CA CYS A 111 -0.25 -5.28 -20.85
C CYS A 111 -1.57 -5.75 -21.46
N THR A 112 -1.52 -6.73 -22.37
CA THR A 112 -2.72 -7.35 -22.95
C THR A 112 -3.37 -8.36 -22.00
N GLY A 113 -2.67 -8.79 -20.95
CA GLY A 113 -3.12 -9.74 -19.93
C GLY A 113 -2.13 -9.82 -18.77
N LEU A 114 -2.60 -10.31 -17.62
CA LEU A 114 -1.77 -10.71 -16.49
C LEU A 114 -1.85 -12.24 -16.34
N ALA A 115 -0.72 -12.92 -16.51
CA ALA A 115 -0.63 -14.36 -16.38
C ALA A 115 -0.43 -14.75 -14.90
N THR A 116 -1.27 -15.63 -14.35
CA THR A 116 -1.14 -16.11 -12.97
C THR A 116 -1.68 -17.54 -12.79
N PHE A 117 -1.05 -18.31 -11.90
CA PHE A 117 -1.61 -19.59 -11.44
C PHE A 117 -2.60 -19.41 -10.27
N ASP A 118 -2.74 -18.20 -9.74
CA ASP A 118 -3.72 -17.90 -8.71
C ASP A 118 -5.14 -17.86 -9.29
N LYS A 119 -5.90 -18.93 -9.00
CA LYS A 119 -7.29 -19.06 -9.41
C LYS A 119 -8.22 -18.08 -8.68
N ARG A 120 -7.89 -17.67 -7.46
CA ARG A 120 -8.66 -16.69 -6.68
C ARG A 120 -8.55 -15.32 -7.32
N LEU A 121 -7.34 -14.87 -7.64
CA LEU A 121 -7.11 -13.63 -8.36
C LEU A 121 -7.84 -13.62 -9.71
N SER A 122 -7.64 -14.67 -10.52
CA SER A 122 -8.28 -14.79 -11.84
C SER A 122 -9.81 -14.71 -11.75
N LYS A 123 -10.41 -15.38 -10.76
CA LYS A 123 -11.87 -15.36 -10.53
C LYS A 123 -12.35 -14.00 -10.03
N ALA A 124 -11.63 -13.37 -9.11
CA ALA A 124 -11.97 -12.07 -8.56
C ALA A 124 -11.90 -10.96 -9.62
N ALA A 125 -10.81 -10.91 -10.39
CA ALA A 125 -10.63 -9.96 -11.49
C ALA A 125 -11.73 -10.10 -12.55
N ARG A 126 -12.09 -11.34 -12.93
CA ARG A 126 -13.20 -11.59 -13.86
C ARG A 126 -14.55 -11.14 -13.29
N ARG A 127 -14.84 -11.47 -12.03
CA ARG A 127 -16.09 -11.10 -11.34
C ARG A 127 -16.27 -9.58 -11.27
N LEU A 128 -15.19 -8.84 -11.04
CA LEU A 128 -15.19 -7.39 -10.92
C LEU A 128 -14.98 -6.67 -12.27
N GLY A 129 -14.77 -7.40 -13.37
CA GLY A 129 -14.56 -6.81 -14.69
C GLY A 129 -13.25 -6.05 -14.84
N LEU A 130 -12.22 -6.42 -14.07
CA LEU A 130 -10.95 -5.69 -14.02
C LEU A 130 -10.12 -5.87 -15.29
N LYS A 131 -9.24 -4.91 -15.55
CA LYS A 131 -8.32 -4.91 -16.69
C LYS A 131 -6.87 -4.71 -16.21
N PRO A 132 -5.89 -5.32 -16.91
CA PRO A 132 -6.04 -6.27 -18.03
C PRO A 132 -6.69 -7.61 -17.61
N PRO A 133 -7.12 -8.47 -18.56
CA PRO A 133 -7.66 -9.78 -18.21
C PRO A 133 -6.62 -10.63 -17.47
N VAL A 134 -7.08 -11.38 -16.46
CA VAL A 134 -6.24 -12.25 -15.64
C VAL A 134 -6.54 -13.71 -15.92
N SER A 135 -5.52 -14.50 -16.26
CA SER A 135 -5.69 -15.92 -16.62
C SER A 135 -4.42 -16.73 -16.37
N ALA A 136 -4.57 -18.05 -16.23
CA ALA A 136 -3.42 -18.95 -16.29
C ALA A 136 -2.78 -18.93 -17.70
N PRO A 137 -1.46 -19.12 -17.81
CA PRO A 137 -0.82 -19.33 -19.11
C PRO A 137 -1.35 -20.63 -19.75
N SER A 138 -1.47 -20.61 -21.08
CA SER A 138 -1.87 -21.75 -21.92
C SER A 138 -0.80 -22.82 -22.02
#